data_AF-A0A7C5NKF8-F1
#
_entry.id   AF-A0A7C5NKF8-F1
#
_cell.length_a   1.000
_cell.length_b   1.000
_cell.length_c   1.000
_cell.angle_alpha   90.00
_cell.angle_beta   90.00
_cell.angle_gamma   90.00
#
_symmetry.space_group_name_H-M   'P 1'
#
loop_
_entity.id
_entity.type
_entity.pdbx_description
1 polymer ?
#
loop_
_entity_poly.entity_id
_entity_poly.type
_entity_poly.pdbx_seq_one_letter_code
_entity_poly.pdbx_strand_id
1 'polypeptide(L)'
;MRIRRYTLAGALAFLSVVFVAGPALAGEKGPVLSRPGNHQKPLKIDFGVYLMDIDEINGQEQNFKINAVVLLRWKDSRLAHPGPGKRIVALDSIWHPEILLTNRQARLRMPLPRIAMIEPDGTVTFRQQYVGPLSQRLRLRDFPLDTQEFSIHFALTGID
;
A
#
# COMPACT_ATOMS: atom_id res chain seq x y z
N MET A 1 -47.07 -15.62 71.00
CA MET A 1 -46.03 -15.83 72.02
C MET A 1 -44.96 -16.76 71.45
N ARG A 2 -43.68 -16.39 71.63
CA ARG A 2 -42.42 -17.07 71.24
C ARG A 2 -41.90 -16.86 69.80
N ILE A 3 -41.06 -15.83 69.75
CA ILE A 3 -39.97 -15.52 68.82
C ILE A 3 -39.00 -16.70 68.69
N ARG A 4 -38.54 -17.01 67.46
CA ARG A 4 -37.25 -17.68 67.22
C ARG A 4 -36.40 -16.80 66.31
N ARG A 5 -35.27 -16.35 66.86
CA ARG A 5 -34.17 -15.69 66.16
C ARG A 5 -33.33 -16.77 65.50
N TYR A 6 -32.98 -16.60 64.22
CA TYR A 6 -31.91 -17.35 63.57
C TYR A 6 -30.83 -16.36 63.16
N THR A 7 -29.63 -16.56 63.73
CA THR A 7 -28.40 -15.84 63.46
C THR A 7 -27.88 -16.21 62.07
N LEU A 8 -27.68 -15.23 61.19
CA LEU A 8 -26.96 -15.41 59.93
C LEU A 8 -25.46 -15.45 60.23
N ALA A 9 -24.82 -16.62 60.05
CA ALA A 9 -23.38 -16.73 59.95
C ALA A 9 -22.97 -16.50 58.49
N GLY A 10 -22.40 -15.34 58.19
CA GLY A 10 -21.86 -15.03 56.87
C GLY A 10 -20.51 -15.72 56.68
N ALA A 11 -20.44 -16.67 55.75
CA ALA A 11 -19.18 -17.24 55.29
C ALA A 11 -18.57 -16.34 54.21
N LEU A 12 -17.43 -15.71 54.48
CA LEU A 12 -16.60 -15.06 53.47
C LEU A 12 -15.94 -16.14 52.60
N ALA A 13 -16.34 -16.23 51.34
CA ALA A 13 -15.61 -17.00 50.33
C ALA A 13 -14.50 -16.10 49.74
N PHE A 14 -13.24 -16.43 50.01
CA PHE A 14 -12.09 -15.86 49.31
C PHE A 14 -11.98 -16.50 47.92
N LEU A 15 -12.35 -15.78 46.87
CA LEU A 15 -12.14 -16.20 45.49
C LEU A 15 -10.67 -15.95 45.13
N SER A 16 -9.86 -17.00 45.10
CA SER A 16 -8.48 -16.96 44.61
C SER A 16 -8.50 -17.02 43.08
N VAL A 17 -8.20 -15.90 42.42
CA VAL A 17 -7.99 -15.87 40.96
C VAL A 17 -6.58 -16.39 40.68
N VAL A 18 -6.49 -17.58 40.12
CA VAL A 18 -5.25 -18.13 39.58
C VAL A 18 -5.04 -17.56 38.18
N PHE A 19 -4.06 -16.67 38.03
CA PHE A 19 -3.60 -16.22 36.71
C PHE A 19 -2.74 -17.32 36.09
N VAL A 20 -3.30 -18.09 35.18
CA VAL A 20 -2.52 -18.99 34.31
C VAL A 20 -1.90 -18.11 33.23
N ALA A 21 -0.59 -17.85 33.34
CA ALA A 21 0.17 -17.18 32.29
C ALA A 21 0.21 -18.09 31.05
N GLY A 22 -0.57 -17.75 30.03
CA GLY A 22 -0.50 -18.39 28.72
C GLY A 22 0.86 -18.16 28.06
N PRO A 23 1.30 -19.05 27.16
CA PRO A 23 2.55 -18.86 26.43
C PRO A 23 2.47 -17.56 25.63
N ALA A 24 3.49 -16.72 25.76
CA ALA A 24 3.62 -15.49 25.01
C ALA A 24 3.53 -15.80 23.50
N LEU A 25 2.53 -15.21 22.84
CA LEU A 25 2.47 -15.19 21.38
C LEU A 25 3.77 -14.58 20.88
N ALA A 26 4.54 -15.34 20.10
CA ALA A 26 5.77 -14.88 19.49
C ALA A 26 5.52 -13.54 18.79
N GLY A 27 6.27 -12.51 19.20
CA GLY A 27 6.01 -11.13 18.83
C GLY A 27 5.91 -10.94 17.32
N GLU A 28 4.82 -10.31 16.88
CA GLU A 28 4.77 -9.74 15.53
C GLU A 28 5.94 -8.76 15.39
N LYS A 29 6.88 -9.09 14.49
CA LYS A 29 7.93 -8.14 14.10
C LYS A 29 7.21 -6.86 13.61
N GLY A 30 7.47 -5.74 14.28
CA GLY A 30 6.91 -4.45 13.91
C GLY A 30 7.20 -4.07 12.45
N PRO A 31 6.52 -3.04 11.93
CA PRO A 31 6.60 -2.67 10.51
C PRO A 31 8.04 -2.40 10.09
N VAL A 32 8.45 -2.99 8.97
CA VAL A 32 9.82 -2.85 8.44
C VAL A 32 9.79 -1.76 7.37
N LEU A 33 9.93 -0.52 7.81
CA LEU A 33 9.76 0.67 6.96
C LEU A 33 11.04 1.17 6.30
N SER A 34 12.21 0.65 6.65
CA SER A 34 13.48 1.07 6.04
C SER A 34 13.73 0.39 4.70
N ARG A 35 14.38 1.09 3.77
CA ARG A 35 14.76 0.55 2.45
C ARG A 35 15.51 -0.79 2.57
N PRO A 36 15.08 -1.85 1.84
CA PRO A 36 15.75 -3.14 1.87
C PRO A 36 17.08 -3.14 1.12
N GLY A 37 17.91 -4.12 1.46
CA GLY A 37 19.20 -4.35 0.81
C GLY A 37 20.28 -3.36 1.26
N ASN A 38 21.37 -3.30 0.49
CA ASN A 38 22.49 -2.40 0.76
C ASN A 38 22.14 -0.98 0.23
N HIS A 39 22.28 0.03 1.08
CA HIS A 39 21.99 1.43 0.77
C HIS A 39 23.03 2.06 -0.19
N GLN A 40 24.22 1.46 -0.29
CA GLN A 40 25.26 1.87 -1.24
C GLN A 40 25.03 1.31 -2.65
N LYS A 41 24.07 0.39 -2.83
CA LYS A 41 23.76 -0.21 -4.13
C LYS A 41 22.33 0.14 -4.56
N PRO A 42 22.09 0.37 -5.86
CA PRO A 42 20.72 0.50 -6.36
C PRO A 42 19.87 -0.73 -6.01
N LEU A 43 18.64 -0.49 -5.59
CA LEU A 43 17.64 -1.54 -5.41
C LEU A 43 16.97 -1.74 -6.75
N LYS A 44 16.98 -2.97 -7.26
CA LYS A 44 16.28 -3.30 -8.49
C LYS A 44 14.77 -3.36 -8.22
N ILE A 45 14.03 -2.56 -8.98
CA ILE A 45 12.56 -2.53 -8.99
C ILE A 45 12.15 -2.75 -10.43
N ASP A 46 11.37 -3.80 -10.68
CA ASP A 46 10.74 -4.00 -11.97
C ASP A 46 9.48 -3.13 -12.02
N PHE A 47 9.36 -2.34 -13.09
CA PHE A 47 8.31 -1.35 -13.28
C PHE A 47 7.55 -1.65 -14.57
N GLY A 48 6.22 -1.73 -14.49
CA GLY A 48 5.34 -1.95 -15.63
C GLY A 48 4.18 -0.96 -15.65
N VAL A 49 3.78 -0.55 -16.85
CA VAL A 49 2.64 0.35 -17.07
C VAL A 49 1.71 -0.30 -18.08
N TYR A 50 0.42 -0.31 -17.77
CA TYR A 50 -0.65 -0.68 -18.67
C TYR A 50 -1.58 0.53 -18.83
N LEU A 51 -1.46 1.24 -19.95
CA LEU A 51 -2.36 2.34 -20.29
C LEU A 51 -3.70 1.74 -20.74
N MET A 52 -4.75 1.97 -19.96
CA MET A 52 -6.10 1.48 -20.26
C MET A 52 -6.81 2.40 -21.25
N ASP A 53 -6.75 3.71 -20.99
CA ASP A 53 -7.45 4.71 -21.79
C ASP A 53 -6.83 6.12 -21.65
N ILE A 54 -7.14 6.98 -22.61
CA ILE A 54 -7.00 8.43 -22.53
C ILE A 54 -8.42 9.01 -22.52
N ASP A 55 -8.94 9.28 -21.33
CA ASP A 55 -10.36 9.63 -21.11
C ASP A 55 -10.75 10.98 -21.73
N GLU A 56 -9.81 11.92 -21.83
CA GLU A 56 -10.04 13.28 -22.36
C GLU A 56 -8.73 13.89 -22.86
N ILE A 57 -8.81 14.70 -23.91
CA ILE A 57 -7.75 15.62 -24.34
C ILE A 57 -8.34 17.03 -24.31
N ASN A 58 -7.74 17.94 -23.54
CA ASN A 58 -8.24 19.29 -23.36
C ASN A 58 -7.26 20.33 -23.94
N GLY A 59 -7.65 20.90 -25.08
CA GLY A 59 -6.93 21.93 -25.81
C GLY A 59 -6.65 23.20 -24.99
N GLN A 60 -7.65 23.63 -24.21
CA GLN A 60 -7.59 24.89 -23.46
C GLN A 60 -6.73 24.74 -22.21
N GLU A 61 -6.91 23.64 -21.47
CA GLU A 61 -6.17 23.35 -20.24
C GLU A 61 -4.77 22.76 -20.49
N GLN A 62 -4.43 22.48 -21.76
CA GLN A 62 -3.15 21.89 -22.18
C GLN A 62 -2.85 20.60 -21.39
N ASN A 63 -3.81 19.67 -21.42
CA ASN A 63 -3.69 18.40 -20.71
C ASN A 63 -4.44 17.26 -21.39
N PHE A 64 -4.19 16.07 -20.87
CA PHE A 64 -4.93 14.86 -21.20
C PHE A 64 -5.16 14.05 -19.92
N LYS A 65 -6.30 13.36 -19.83
CA LYS A 65 -6.62 12.50 -18.68
C LYS A 65 -6.24 11.07 -18.99
N ILE A 66 -5.42 10.48 -18.13
CA ILE A 66 -5.03 9.07 -18.24
C ILE A 66 -5.92 8.20 -17.36
N ASN A 67 -6.04 6.95 -17.79
CA ASN A 67 -6.42 5.82 -16.96
C ASN A 67 -5.37 4.72 -17.16
N ALA A 68 -4.49 4.51 -16.18
CA ALA A 68 -3.39 3.56 -16.31
C ALA A 68 -3.17 2.73 -15.04
N VAL A 69 -2.80 1.46 -15.19
CA VAL A 69 -2.36 0.61 -14.09
C VAL A 69 -0.83 0.57 -14.08
N VAL A 70 -0.24 0.84 -12.92
CA VAL A 70 1.19 0.69 -12.68
C VAL A 70 1.42 -0.53 -11.78
N LEU A 71 2.41 -1.34 -12.15
CA LEU A 71 2.85 -2.52 -11.42
C LEU A 71 4.30 -2.33 -10.98
N LEU A 72 4.58 -2.55 -9.70
CA LEU A 72 5.91 -2.61 -9.15
C LEU A 72 6.19 -4.02 -8.62
N ARG A 73 7.41 -4.49 -8.83
CA ARG A 73 7.92 -5.71 -8.20
C ARG A 73 9.33 -5.48 -7.70
N TRP A 74 9.60 -5.84 -6.44
CA TRP A 74 10.92 -5.73 -5.84
C TRP A 74 11.18 -6.89 -4.88
N LYS A 75 12.41 -7.01 -4.40
CA LYS A 75 12.83 -8.05 -3.46
C LYS A 75 13.07 -7.46 -2.07
N ASP A 76 12.44 -8.04 -1.06
CA ASP A 76 12.77 -7.80 0.35
C ASP A 76 12.85 -9.14 1.10
N SER A 77 14.06 -9.67 1.25
CA SER A 77 14.30 -10.94 1.93
C SER A 77 13.88 -10.94 3.41
N ARG A 78 13.69 -9.76 4.03
CA ARG A 78 13.21 -9.65 5.42
C ARG A 78 11.73 -10.04 5.55
N LEU A 79 10.99 -9.98 4.44
CA LEU A 79 9.56 -10.31 4.36
C LEU A 79 9.29 -11.76 3.94
N ALA A 80 10.34 -12.54 3.64
CA ALA A 80 10.24 -13.96 3.31
C ALA A 80 9.55 -14.73 4.46
N HIS A 81 8.80 -15.77 4.11
CA HIS A 81 8.03 -16.54 5.08
C HIS A 81 7.90 -18.02 4.65
N PRO A 82 7.72 -18.95 5.60
CA PRO A 82 7.67 -20.39 5.30
C PRO A 82 6.31 -20.87 4.76
N GLY A 83 5.26 -20.05 4.84
CA GLY A 83 3.91 -20.43 4.44
C GLY A 83 3.78 -20.70 2.93
N PRO A 84 2.91 -21.64 2.51
CA PRO A 84 2.70 -21.98 1.11
C PRO A 84 1.74 -20.96 0.45
N GLY A 85 2.29 -19.99 -0.28
CA GLY A 85 1.50 -19.03 -1.07
C GLY A 85 1.81 -17.57 -0.77
N LYS A 86 0.99 -16.66 -1.30
CA LYS A 86 1.21 -15.22 -1.13
C LYS A 86 0.57 -14.71 0.15
N ARG A 87 1.30 -13.87 0.88
CA ARG A 87 0.74 -13.07 1.98
C ARG A 87 0.31 -11.70 1.47
N ILE A 88 -0.88 -11.25 1.86
CA ILE A 88 -1.37 -9.90 1.57
C ILE A 88 -1.14 -9.03 2.81
N VAL A 89 -0.54 -7.86 2.63
CA VAL A 89 -0.33 -6.88 3.71
C VAL A 89 -0.77 -5.49 3.25
N ALA A 90 -1.08 -4.62 4.21
CA ALA A 90 -1.20 -3.19 3.93
C ALA A 90 0.14 -2.67 3.39
N LEU A 91 0.11 -1.86 2.33
CA LEU A 91 1.35 -1.35 1.73
C LEU A 91 2.16 -0.53 2.74
N ASP A 92 1.47 0.24 3.59
CA ASP A 92 2.07 1.15 4.56
C ASP A 92 2.70 0.42 5.78
N SER A 93 2.55 -0.91 5.88
CA SER A 93 3.21 -1.71 6.94
C SER A 93 4.60 -2.24 6.53
N ILE A 94 5.01 -2.00 5.29
CA ILE A 94 6.31 -2.38 4.74
C ILE A 94 6.94 -1.20 4.03
N TRP A 95 8.25 -1.22 3.86
CA TRP A 95 8.89 -0.30 2.94
C TRP A 95 8.36 -0.54 1.52
N HIS A 96 8.06 0.55 0.82
CA HIS A 96 7.69 0.53 -0.58
C HIS A 96 8.31 1.72 -1.31
N PRO A 97 8.66 1.57 -2.60
CA PRO A 97 8.93 2.73 -3.43
C PRO A 97 7.64 3.55 -3.62
N GLU A 98 7.78 4.86 -3.71
CA GLU A 98 6.72 5.77 -4.11
C GLU A 98 6.78 6.06 -5.60
N ILE A 99 5.62 6.03 -6.26
CA ILE A 99 5.48 6.45 -7.65
C ILE A 99 4.94 7.87 -7.66
N LEU A 100 5.66 8.75 -8.33
CA LEU A 100 5.24 10.11 -8.62
C LEU A 100 5.03 10.26 -10.12
N LEU A 101 3.84 10.73 -10.52
CA LEU A 101 3.62 11.23 -11.86
C LEU A 101 3.97 12.72 -11.87
N THR A 102 5.14 13.06 -12.40
CA THR A 102 5.73 14.40 -12.21
C THR A 102 5.04 15.48 -13.03
N ASN A 103 4.42 15.10 -14.15
CA ASN A 103 3.59 16.00 -14.96
C ASN A 103 2.10 15.96 -14.60
N ARG A 104 1.72 15.52 -13.40
CA ARG A 104 0.32 15.62 -12.94
C ARG A 104 -0.08 17.08 -12.76
N GLN A 105 -1.25 17.46 -13.27
CA GLN A 105 -1.80 18.82 -13.09
C GLN A 105 -2.71 18.92 -11.86
N ALA A 106 -3.26 17.78 -11.40
CA ALA A 106 -4.11 17.71 -10.22
C ALA A 106 -3.78 16.48 -9.36
N ARG A 107 -4.53 16.29 -8.27
CA ARG A 107 -4.49 15.04 -7.50
C ARG A 107 -5.08 13.92 -8.36
N LEU A 108 -4.32 12.83 -8.49
CA LEU A 108 -4.78 11.64 -9.19
C LEU A 108 -5.66 10.79 -8.28
N ARG A 109 -6.69 10.17 -8.85
CA ARG A 109 -7.47 9.14 -8.19
C ARG A 109 -6.70 7.82 -8.24
N MET A 110 -6.77 7.08 -7.14
CA MET A 110 -6.10 5.80 -6.92
C MET A 110 -7.12 4.76 -6.45
N PRO A 111 -7.94 4.20 -7.35
CA PRO A 111 -9.09 3.40 -6.95
C PRO A 111 -8.75 1.99 -6.46
N LEU A 112 -7.55 1.46 -6.73
CA LEU A 112 -7.18 0.13 -6.21
C LEU A 112 -6.71 0.22 -4.75
N PRO A 113 -6.93 -0.83 -3.94
CA PRO A 113 -6.44 -0.87 -2.56
C PRO A 113 -4.90 -0.75 -2.48
N ARG A 114 -4.41 -0.05 -1.46
CA ARG A 114 -2.97 0.03 -1.14
C ARG A 114 -2.52 -1.23 -0.39
N ILE A 115 -2.48 -2.36 -1.09
CA ILE A 115 -2.04 -3.66 -0.54
C ILE A 115 -0.89 -4.22 -1.38
N ALA A 116 0.04 -4.91 -0.71
CA ALA A 116 1.12 -5.63 -1.36
C ALA A 116 0.91 -7.14 -1.24
N MET A 117 1.30 -7.87 -2.29
CA MET A 117 1.38 -9.33 -2.28
C MET A 117 2.83 -9.74 -2.12
N ILE A 118 3.10 -10.58 -1.13
CA ILE A 118 4.44 -11.05 -0.78
C ILE A 118 4.50 -12.55 -1.07
N GLU A 119 5.39 -12.97 -1.97
CA GLU A 119 5.71 -14.37 -2.22
C GLU A 119 6.53 -14.97 -1.05
N PRO A 120 6.56 -16.31 -0.89
CA PRO A 120 7.31 -16.96 0.20
C PRO A 120 8.79 -16.56 0.24
N ASP A 121 9.38 -16.26 -0.92
CA ASP A 121 10.78 -15.87 -1.03
C ASP A 121 11.05 -14.40 -0.65
N GLY A 122 10.01 -13.60 -0.36
CA GLY A 122 10.13 -12.17 -0.07
C GLY A 122 10.05 -11.27 -1.31
N THR A 123 9.67 -11.81 -2.47
CA THR A 123 9.31 -10.98 -3.63
C THR A 123 8.00 -10.25 -3.34
N VAL A 124 8.01 -8.94 -3.48
CA VAL A 124 6.83 -8.09 -3.24
C VAL A 124 6.30 -7.58 -4.57
N THR A 125 4.98 -7.62 -4.72
CA THR A 125 4.27 -7.04 -5.86
C THR A 125 3.23 -6.04 -5.36
N PHE A 126 3.23 -4.85 -5.93
CA PHE A 126 2.23 -3.81 -5.69
C PHE A 126 1.67 -3.32 -7.02
N ARG A 127 0.37 -3.08 -7.08
CA ARG A 127 -0.28 -2.45 -8.24
C ARG A 127 -1.20 -1.34 -7.79
N GLN A 128 -1.26 -0.29 -8.59
CA GLN A 128 -2.21 0.80 -8.40
C GLN A 128 -2.70 1.31 -9.75
N GLN A 129 -3.94 1.75 -9.80
CA GLN A 129 -4.50 2.45 -10.94
C GLN A 129 -4.39 3.96 -10.69
N TYR A 130 -4.04 4.72 -11.71
CA TYR A 130 -3.90 6.16 -11.67
C TYR A 130 -4.87 6.75 -12.69
N VAL A 131 -5.79 7.58 -12.21
CA VAL A 131 -6.76 8.27 -13.05
C VAL A 131 -6.70 9.76 -12.82
N GLY A 132 -6.49 10.54 -13.87
CA GLY A 132 -6.52 12.00 -13.78
C GLY A 132 -5.67 12.73 -14.81
N PRO A 133 -5.66 14.08 -14.75
CA PRO A 133 -5.06 14.92 -15.77
C PRO A 133 -3.54 15.02 -15.63
N LEU A 134 -2.85 14.88 -16.75
CA LEU A 134 -1.43 15.14 -16.93
C LEU A 134 -1.23 16.31 -17.89
N SER A 135 -0.32 17.22 -17.54
CA SER A 135 0.00 18.35 -18.37
C SER A 135 0.75 17.92 -19.63
N GLN A 136 0.37 18.52 -20.75
CA GLN A 136 1.01 18.36 -22.05
C GLN A 136 0.85 19.64 -22.85
N ARG A 137 1.95 20.17 -23.37
CA ARG A 137 1.86 21.23 -24.37
C ARG A 137 1.36 20.63 -25.69
N LEU A 138 0.18 21.06 -26.12
CA LEU A 138 -0.47 20.60 -27.34
C LEU A 138 -0.03 21.44 -28.54
N ARG A 139 0.17 20.77 -29.67
CA ARG A 139 0.56 21.41 -30.95
C ARG A 139 -0.65 21.60 -31.85
N LEU A 140 -1.43 22.65 -31.61
CA LEU A 140 -2.73 22.87 -32.27
C LEU A 140 -2.64 23.57 -33.66
N ARG A 141 -1.50 23.45 -34.36
CA ARG A 141 -1.28 24.14 -35.64
C ARG A 141 -2.24 23.67 -36.73
N ASP A 142 -2.46 22.36 -36.81
CA ASP A 142 -3.23 21.70 -37.87
C ASP A 142 -4.53 21.08 -37.33
N PHE A 143 -5.04 21.59 -36.20
CA PHE A 143 -6.26 21.10 -35.57
C PHE A 143 -7.46 21.19 -36.55
N PRO A 144 -8.31 20.15 -36.66
CA PRO A 144 -8.36 18.91 -35.85
C PRO A 144 -7.61 17.71 -36.45
N LEU A 145 -6.79 17.92 -37.49
CA LEU A 145 -6.04 16.87 -38.19
C LEU A 145 -4.58 16.76 -37.69
N ASP A 146 -4.31 17.32 -36.53
CA ASP A 146 -3.00 17.31 -35.89
C ASP A 146 -2.70 15.94 -35.25
N THR A 147 -1.42 15.68 -35.03
CA THR A 147 -0.94 14.52 -34.27
C THR A 147 -0.27 14.99 -32.99
N GLN A 148 -0.64 14.38 -31.85
CA GLN A 148 -0.08 14.68 -30.54
C GLN A 148 0.73 13.48 -30.02
N GLU A 149 1.88 13.78 -29.41
CA GLU A 149 2.67 12.81 -28.65
C GLU A 149 2.51 13.11 -27.17
N PHE A 150 1.81 12.22 -26.46
CA PHE A 150 1.54 12.36 -25.03
C PHE A 150 2.64 11.70 -24.21
N SER A 151 3.21 12.44 -23.26
CA SER A 151 4.24 11.93 -22.36
C SER A 151 3.69 11.71 -20.95
N ILE A 152 4.00 10.56 -20.36
CA ILE A 152 3.72 10.25 -18.96
C ILE A 152 5.04 10.14 -18.22
N HIS A 153 5.30 11.03 -17.27
CA HIS A 153 6.58 11.09 -16.57
C HIS A 153 6.49 10.43 -15.20
N PHE A 154 7.15 9.29 -15.04
CA PHE A 154 7.25 8.58 -13.78
C PHE A 154 8.56 8.89 -13.08
N ALA A 155 8.49 9.13 -11.77
CA ALA A 155 9.63 9.10 -10.87
C ALA A 155 9.36 8.08 -9.76
N LEU A 156 10.38 7.27 -9.46
CA LEU A 156 10.36 6.35 -8.33
C LEU A 156 11.25 6.93 -7.24
N THR A 157 10.68 7.20 -6.07
CA THR A 157 11.41 7.65 -4.88
C THR A 157 11.34 6.58 -3.80
N GLY A 158 12.38 6.47 -2.97
CA GLY A 158 12.27 5.73 -1.71
C GLY A 158 11.65 6.64 -0.66
N ILE A 159 10.81 6.09 0.21
CA ILE A 159 10.61 6.71 1.53
C ILE A 159 11.86 6.33 2.33
N ASP A 160 12.65 7.32 2.70
CA ASP A 160 13.81 7.18 3.59
C ASP A 160 13.45 7.63 5.01
#